data_AF-A0A4R9C1I5-F1
#
_entry.id   AF-A0A4R9C1I5-F1
#
_cell.length_a   1.000
_cell.length_b   1.000
_cell.length_c   1.000
_cell.angle_alpha   90.00
_cell.angle_beta   90.00
_cell.angle_gamma   90.00
#
_symmetry.space_group_name_H-M   'P 1'
#
loop_
_entity.id
_entity.type
_entity.pdbx_description
1 polymer ?
#
loop_
_entity_poly.entity_id
_entity_poly.type
_entity_poly.pdbx_seq_one_letter_code
_entity_poly.pdbx_strand_id
1 'polypeptide(L)'
;MGLFSKKIKLVSPMTGKLVDITEVEDITFSQKFLGDGVAIKPTEGTVVSPVDGKIIQVFHTKHALGINVKGIEILIHIGMNTVELKGKGFEVFVKEGDKVNIGDKLVEVDLNYLEENGYPTETPVVITNMEEIKNLEKKTGDVIAGKTEIMEIKK
;
A
#
# COMPACT_ATOMS: atom_id res chain seq x y z
N MET A 1 -14.74 30.36 -11.07
CA MET A 1 -15.47 29.07 -11.18
C MET A 1 -15.07 28.23 -9.97
N GLY A 2 -16.01 27.91 -9.08
CA GLY A 2 -15.74 27.48 -7.71
C GLY A 2 -14.84 26.23 -7.58
N LEU A 3 -13.73 26.43 -6.87
CA LEU A 3 -12.75 25.45 -6.40
C LEU A 3 -13.42 24.43 -5.45
N PHE A 4 -13.68 23.21 -5.93
CA PHE A 4 -13.83 22.05 -5.05
C PHE A 4 -13.09 20.86 -5.68
N SER A 5 -11.75 20.84 -5.57
CA SER A 5 -11.00 19.61 -5.83
C SER A 5 -11.41 18.56 -4.81
N LYS A 6 -11.86 17.40 -5.27
CA LYS A 6 -12.13 16.25 -4.39
C LYS A 6 -10.79 15.75 -3.86
N LYS A 7 -10.62 15.81 -2.54
CA LYS A 7 -9.47 15.27 -1.82
C LYS A 7 -9.76 13.86 -1.35
N ILE A 8 -8.80 12.96 -1.54
CA ILE A 8 -8.82 11.62 -0.97
C ILE A 8 -7.59 11.51 -0.08
N LYS A 9 -7.80 11.08 1.16
CA LYS A 9 -6.74 10.85 2.14
C LYS A 9 -6.52 9.36 2.26
N LEU A 10 -5.25 8.95 2.26
CA LEU A 10 -4.83 7.59 2.54
C LEU A 10 -4.13 7.60 3.90
N VAL A 11 -4.57 6.71 4.79
CA VAL A 11 -3.81 6.42 6.01
C VAL A 11 -2.85 5.27 5.78
N SER A 12 -1.90 5.08 6.69
CA SER A 12 -0.91 4.02 6.58
C SER A 12 -1.57 2.64 6.66
N PRO A 13 -1.32 1.71 5.72
CA PRO A 13 -1.77 0.33 5.83
C PRO A 13 -0.95 -0.49 6.84
N MET A 14 0.23 -0.01 7.28
CA MET A 14 1.09 -0.70 8.24
C MET A 14 1.66 0.26 9.27
N THR A 15 2.02 -0.24 10.46
CA THR A 15 2.80 0.51 11.46
C THR A 15 4.28 0.45 11.08
N GLY A 16 4.99 1.58 11.16
CA GLY A 16 6.42 1.62 10.85
C GLY A 16 6.89 3.02 10.46
N LYS A 17 7.84 3.09 9.53
CA LYS A 17 8.43 4.35 9.06
C LYS A 17 8.22 4.56 7.57
N LEU A 18 7.82 5.76 7.17
CA LEU A 18 7.73 6.14 5.75
C LEU A 18 9.12 6.27 5.13
N VAL A 19 9.22 5.77 3.91
CA VAL A 19 10.39 5.81 3.03
C VAL A 19 9.94 6.44 1.72
N ASP A 20 10.77 7.29 1.12
CA ASP A 20 10.45 7.81 -0.22
C ASP A 20 10.45 6.63 -1.20
N ILE A 21 9.48 6.60 -2.11
CA ILE A 21 9.42 5.56 -3.12
C ILE A 21 10.70 5.49 -3.95
N THR A 22 11.41 6.62 -4.13
CA THR A 22 12.69 6.67 -4.87
C THR A 22 13.86 6.01 -4.13
N GLU A 23 13.72 5.74 -2.83
CA GLU A 23 14.75 5.07 -2.01
C GLU A 23 14.53 3.55 -1.93
N VAL A 24 13.44 3.02 -2.49
CA VAL A 24 13.17 1.58 -2.53
C VAL A 24 14.17 0.88 -3.44
N GLU A 25 14.76 -0.22 -2.98
CA GLU A 25 15.74 -1.03 -3.73
C GLU A 25 15.10 -1.91 -4.82
N ASP A 26 14.15 -1.36 -5.57
CA ASP A 26 13.53 -1.98 -6.74
C ASP A 26 13.29 -0.91 -7.80
N ILE A 27 13.82 -1.10 -9.00
CA ILE A 27 13.73 -0.13 -10.09
C ILE A 27 12.29 0.15 -10.53
N THR A 28 11.40 -0.83 -10.40
CA THR A 28 9.99 -0.75 -10.76
C THR A 28 9.27 0.30 -9.92
N PHE A 29 9.61 0.34 -8.62
CA PHE A 29 9.04 1.29 -7.66
C PHE A 29 9.83 2.60 -7.62
N SER A 30 11.16 2.55 -7.55
CA SER A 30 12.00 3.75 -7.46
C SER A 30 11.95 4.64 -8.70
N GLN A 31 11.75 4.06 -9.89
CA GLN A 31 11.48 4.82 -11.12
C GLN A 31 9.99 5.06 -11.38
N LYS A 32 9.12 4.66 -10.45
CA LYS A 32 7.67 4.89 -10.50
C LYS A 32 6.98 4.28 -11.73
N PHE A 33 7.51 3.19 -12.27
CA PHE A 33 6.96 2.55 -13.46
C PHE A 33 5.58 1.93 -13.22
N LEU A 34 5.31 1.44 -12.01
CA LEU A 34 3.99 0.93 -11.62
C LEU A 34 3.05 2.01 -11.07
N GLY A 35 3.55 3.22 -10.78
CA GLY A 35 2.81 4.26 -10.09
C GLY A 35 3.68 5.08 -9.15
N ASP A 36 3.11 6.15 -8.58
CA ASP A 36 3.77 7.00 -7.59
C ASP A 36 3.11 6.87 -6.21
N GLY A 37 3.90 7.04 -5.16
CA GLY A 37 3.44 6.88 -3.79
C GLY A 37 4.56 6.95 -2.77
N VAL A 38 4.44 6.15 -1.73
CA VAL A 38 5.42 6.02 -0.64
C VAL A 38 5.72 4.54 -0.40
N ALA A 39 6.79 4.23 0.32
CA ALA A 39 6.99 2.92 0.90
C ALA A 39 6.96 3.01 2.42
N ILE A 40 6.68 1.87 3.07
CA ILE A 40 6.70 1.75 4.53
C ILE A 40 7.72 0.68 4.88
N LYS A 41 8.65 0.97 5.78
CA LYS A 41 9.46 -0.03 6.47
C LYS A 41 8.67 -0.47 7.71
N PRO A 42 8.01 -1.64 7.69
CA PRO A 42 7.05 -2.02 8.72
C PRO A 42 7.77 -2.46 10.01
N THR A 43 7.10 -2.27 11.15
CA THR A 43 7.51 -2.81 12.46
C THR A 43 6.57 -3.91 12.96
N GLU A 44 5.43 -4.11 12.29
CA GLU A 44 4.38 -5.06 12.65
C GLU A 44 3.86 -5.74 11.38
N GLY A 45 3.44 -7.01 11.50
CA GLY A 45 2.98 -7.83 10.37
C GLY A 45 1.55 -7.58 9.90
N THR A 46 0.79 -6.74 10.59
CA THR A 46 -0.61 -6.49 10.24
C THR A 46 -0.72 -5.43 9.14
N VAL A 47 -1.39 -5.79 8.05
CA VAL A 47 -1.76 -4.89 6.94
C VAL A 47 -3.26 -4.60 7.01
N VAL A 48 -3.62 -3.32 7.07
CA VAL A 48 -5.01 -2.85 7.14
C VAL A 48 -5.37 -1.99 5.94
N SER A 49 -6.68 -1.77 5.72
CA SER A 49 -7.12 -0.90 4.65
C SER A 49 -6.73 0.56 4.90
N PRO A 50 -6.08 1.23 3.93
CA PRO A 50 -5.71 2.64 4.03
C PRO A 50 -6.89 3.58 3.70
N VAL A 51 -8.00 3.05 3.18
CA VAL A 51 -9.15 3.81 2.67
C VAL A 51 -10.46 3.05 2.86
N ASP A 52 -11.57 3.78 2.78
CA ASP A 52 -12.89 3.18 2.57
C ASP A 52 -13.05 2.92 1.06
N GLY A 53 -13.07 1.64 0.68
CA GLY A 53 -12.94 1.25 -0.72
C GLY A 53 -13.45 -0.15 -1.02
N LYS A 54 -13.08 -0.62 -2.21
CA LYS A 54 -13.40 -1.97 -2.67
C LYS A 54 -12.11 -2.69 -3.08
N ILE A 55 -11.94 -3.92 -2.61
CA ILE A 55 -10.86 -4.78 -3.08
C ILE A 55 -11.12 -5.12 -4.54
N ILE A 56 -10.18 -4.75 -5.42
CA ILE A 56 -10.26 -5.01 -6.86
C ILE A 56 -9.33 -6.13 -7.31
N GLN A 57 -8.34 -6.48 -6.49
CA GLN A 57 -7.43 -7.58 -6.78
C GLN A 57 -6.79 -8.11 -5.50
N VAL A 58 -6.72 -9.43 -5.38
CA VAL A 58 -5.85 -10.12 -4.43
C VAL A 58 -4.92 -11.01 -5.25
N PHE A 59 -3.62 -10.79 -5.16
CA PHE A 59 -2.67 -11.55 -5.98
C PHE A 59 -2.61 -13.00 -5.52
N HIS A 60 -2.40 -13.94 -6.45
CA HIS A 60 -2.43 -15.38 -6.15
C HIS A 60 -1.44 -15.79 -5.05
N THR A 61 -0.27 -15.16 -5.03
CA THR A 61 0.77 -15.37 -4.01
C THR A 61 0.60 -14.48 -2.78
N LYS A 62 -0.54 -13.80 -2.63
CA LYS A 62 -0.99 -13.07 -1.42
C LYS A 62 -0.16 -11.87 -0.96
N HIS A 63 1.01 -11.65 -1.53
CA HIS A 63 1.93 -10.56 -1.20
C HIS A 63 1.43 -9.15 -1.59
N ALA A 64 0.41 -9.05 -2.44
CA ALA A 64 -0.08 -7.77 -2.93
C ALA A 64 -1.60 -7.74 -3.07
N LEU A 65 -2.16 -6.54 -2.94
CA LEU A 65 -3.58 -6.29 -3.08
C LEU A 65 -3.86 -4.92 -3.69
N GLY A 66 -4.90 -4.85 -4.51
CA GLY A 66 -5.40 -3.65 -5.14
C GLY A 66 -6.70 -3.18 -4.50
N ILE A 67 -6.81 -1.89 -4.21
CA ILE A 67 -8.01 -1.26 -3.64
C ILE A 67 -8.45 -0.10 -4.53
N ASN A 68 -9.71 -0.07 -4.91
CA ASN A 68 -10.30 1.09 -5.58
C ASN A 68 -11.04 1.97 -4.57
N VAL A 69 -10.75 3.27 -4.61
CA VAL A 69 -11.50 4.31 -3.89
C VAL A 69 -11.86 5.43 -4.87
N LYS A 70 -13.15 5.55 -5.18
CA LYS A 70 -13.68 6.63 -6.04
C LYS A 70 -12.95 6.73 -7.40
N GLY A 71 -12.58 5.59 -7.97
CA GLY A 71 -11.87 5.51 -9.26
C GLY A 71 -10.35 5.66 -9.16
N ILE A 72 -9.78 5.84 -7.97
CA ILE A 72 -8.33 5.78 -7.75
C ILE A 72 -7.96 4.36 -7.34
N GLU A 73 -6.92 3.82 -7.97
CA GLU A 73 -6.42 2.47 -7.74
C GLU A 73 -5.15 2.53 -6.90
N ILE A 74 -5.19 1.88 -5.74
CA ILE A 74 -4.10 1.80 -4.78
C ILE A 74 -3.57 0.37 -4.79
N LEU A 75 -2.27 0.22 -4.97
CA LEU A 75 -1.57 -1.04 -4.81
C LEU A 75 -0.79 -1.02 -3.50
N ILE A 76 -1.01 -2.05 -2.67
CA ILE A 76 -0.15 -2.36 -1.52
C ILE A 76 0.65 -3.61 -1.91
N HIS A 77 1.97 -3.47 -2.00
CA HIS A 77 2.89 -4.54 -2.36
C HIS A 77 3.80 -4.86 -1.18
N ILE A 78 3.58 -5.99 -0.49
CA ILE A 78 4.22 -6.31 0.79
C ILE A 78 5.59 -6.96 0.54
N GLY A 79 6.64 -6.24 0.92
CA GLY A 79 8.04 -6.64 0.70
C GLY A 79 8.45 -6.67 -0.77
N MET A 80 9.74 -6.92 -1.04
CA MET A 80 10.32 -6.98 -2.39
C MET A 80 10.58 -8.43 -2.81
N ASN A 81 10.34 -8.76 -4.09
CA ASN A 81 10.45 -10.11 -4.65
C ASN A 81 9.64 -11.22 -3.93
N THR A 82 8.71 -10.84 -3.04
CA THR A 82 7.92 -11.75 -2.21
C THR A 82 6.93 -12.64 -3.00
N VAL A 83 6.71 -12.34 -4.28
CA VAL A 83 6.00 -13.23 -5.21
C VAL A 83 6.63 -14.64 -5.25
N GLU A 84 7.95 -14.74 -5.08
CA GLU A 84 8.71 -16.00 -5.09
C GLU A 84 8.37 -16.92 -3.90
N LEU A 85 7.85 -16.35 -2.81
CA LEU A 85 7.45 -17.09 -1.61
C LEU A 85 6.18 -17.92 -1.82
N LYS A 86 5.48 -17.75 -2.96
CA LYS A 86 4.29 -18.52 -3.34
C LYS A 86 3.21 -18.53 -2.24
N GLY A 87 3.04 -17.40 -1.54
CA GLY A 87 2.06 -17.22 -0.47
C GLY A 87 2.50 -17.74 0.91
N LYS A 88 3.72 -18.25 1.07
CA LYS A 88 4.27 -18.54 2.41
C LYS A 88 4.57 -17.25 3.15
N GLY A 89 4.24 -17.22 4.44
CA GLY A 89 4.37 -16.02 5.27
C GLY A 89 3.23 -15.02 5.14
N PHE A 90 2.16 -15.34 4.38
CA PHE A 90 1.01 -14.45 4.18
C PHE A 90 -0.32 -15.14 4.47
N GLU A 91 -1.13 -14.51 5.33
CA GLU A 91 -2.52 -14.86 5.55
C GLU A 91 -3.43 -13.71 5.09
N VAL A 92 -4.39 -13.99 4.21
CA VAL A 92 -5.28 -12.96 3.63
C VAL A 92 -6.68 -13.11 4.20
N PHE A 93 -7.28 -12.00 4.60
CA PHE A 93 -8.57 -11.92 5.28
C PHE A 93 -9.70 -11.36 4.40
N VAL A 94 -9.38 -10.96 3.17
CA VAL A 94 -10.30 -10.38 2.20
C VAL A 94 -10.22 -11.10 0.85
N LYS A 95 -11.24 -10.90 0.01
CA LYS A 95 -11.24 -11.36 -1.38
C LYS A 95 -11.60 -10.22 -2.32
N GLU A 96 -11.32 -10.43 -3.60
CA GLU A 96 -11.79 -9.53 -4.65
C GLU A 96 -13.31 -9.34 -4.57
N GLY A 97 -13.75 -8.08 -4.68
CA GLY A 97 -15.14 -7.71 -4.59
C GLY A 97 -15.57 -7.17 -3.22
N ASP A 98 -14.82 -7.48 -2.16
CA ASP A 98 -15.17 -7.06 -0.79
C ASP A 98 -15.10 -5.54 -0.64
N LYS A 99 -16.00 -5.00 0.19
CA LYS A 99 -15.93 -3.61 0.66
C LYS A 99 -15.15 -3.58 1.97
N VAL A 100 -14.26 -2.61 2.09
CA VAL A 100 -13.41 -2.42 3.28
C VAL A 100 -13.49 -0.97 3.73
N ASN A 101 -13.34 -0.76 5.03
CA ASN A 101 -13.22 0.53 5.67
C ASN A 101 -11.80 0.72 6.20
N ILE A 102 -11.40 1.97 6.44
CA ILE A 102 -10.11 2.28 7.05
C ILE A 102 -9.89 1.44 8.32
N GLY A 103 -8.75 0.75 8.37
CA GLY A 103 -8.37 -0.08 9.51
C GLY A 103 -8.88 -1.53 9.46
N ASP A 104 -9.74 -1.89 8.51
CA ASP A 104 -10.14 -3.29 8.32
C ASP A 104 -8.91 -4.14 7.96
N LYS A 105 -8.76 -5.29 8.64
CA LYS A 105 -7.63 -6.19 8.43
C LYS A 105 -7.68 -6.83 7.04
N LEU A 106 -6.57 -6.72 6.30
CA LEU A 106 -6.45 -7.24 4.93
C LEU A 106 -5.54 -8.46 4.87
N VAL A 107 -4.34 -8.34 5.42
CA VAL A 107 -3.28 -9.37 5.37
C VAL A 107 -2.55 -9.39 6.71
N GLU A 108 -2.14 -10.57 7.15
CA GLU A 108 -1.10 -10.75 8.15
C GLU A 108 0.14 -11.29 7.44
N VAL A 109 1.29 -10.65 7.65
CA VAL A 109 2.59 -11.09 7.13
C VAL A 109 3.52 -11.47 8.27
N ASP A 110 4.21 -12.60 8.13
CA ASP A 110 5.30 -12.99 9.00
C ASP A 110 6.58 -12.27 8.57
N LEU A 111 6.83 -11.10 9.17
CA LEU A 111 8.01 -10.27 8.85
C LEU A 111 9.32 -11.01 9.14
N ASN A 112 9.38 -11.78 10.23
CA ASN A 112 10.57 -12.55 10.58
C ASN A 112 10.86 -13.59 9.49
N TYR A 113 9.83 -14.29 9.02
CA TYR A 113 9.98 -15.24 7.92
C TYR A 113 10.50 -14.57 6.64
N LEU A 114 10.01 -13.37 6.28
CA LEU A 114 10.54 -12.61 5.14
C LEU A 114 12.03 -12.30 5.32
N GLU A 115 12.41 -11.74 6.47
CA GLU A 115 13.79 -11.35 6.78
C GLU A 115 14.74 -12.56 6.81
N GLU A 116 14.35 -13.67 7.46
CA GLU A 116 15.12 -14.91 7.52
C GLU A 116 15.34 -15.56 6.15
N ASN A 117 14.42 -15.33 5.20
CA ASN A 117 14.52 -15.81 3.83
C ASN A 117 15.16 -14.78 2.88
N GLY A 118 15.64 -13.64 3.40
CA GLY A 118 16.36 -12.63 2.61
C GLY A 118 15.47 -11.74 1.74
N TYR A 119 14.18 -11.62 2.06
CA TYR A 119 13.24 -10.75 1.35
C TYR A 119 13.07 -9.43 2.09
N PRO A 120 13.39 -8.27 1.48
CA PRO A 120 13.15 -6.96 2.07
C PRO A 120 11.68 -6.78 2.43
N THR A 121 11.41 -6.14 3.58
CA THR A 121 10.05 -5.95 4.11
C THR A 121 9.46 -4.58 3.74
N GLU A 122 10.25 -3.70 3.12
CA GLU A 122 9.77 -2.43 2.59
C GLU A 122 8.55 -2.67 1.68
N THR A 123 7.46 -2.01 2.01
CA THR A 123 6.14 -2.24 1.43
C THR A 123 5.69 -0.99 0.69
N PRO A 124 5.79 -0.96 -0.66
CA PRO A 124 5.24 0.12 -1.46
C PRO A 124 3.72 0.23 -1.34
N VAL A 125 3.26 1.48 -1.27
CA VAL A 125 1.87 1.88 -1.33
C VAL A 125 1.76 2.95 -2.42
N VAL A 126 1.31 2.54 -3.60
CA VAL A 126 1.35 3.38 -4.81
C VAL A 126 -0.01 3.55 -5.46
N ILE A 127 -0.18 4.66 -6.17
CA ILE A 127 -1.33 4.91 -7.03
C ILE A 127 -0.97 4.45 -8.45
N THR A 128 -1.69 3.48 -8.98
CA THR A 128 -1.34 2.82 -10.26
C THR A 128 -1.89 3.56 -11.47
N ASN A 129 -2.97 4.33 -11.31
CA ASN A 129 -3.60 5.11 -12.38
C ASN A 129 -3.37 6.61 -12.19
N MET A 130 -2.10 7.03 -12.29
CA MET A 130 -1.65 8.40 -12.04
C MET A 130 -2.31 9.46 -12.95
N GLU A 131 -2.82 9.08 -14.11
CA GLU A 131 -3.58 9.92 -15.02
C GLU A 131 -4.93 10.40 -14.44
N GLU A 132 -5.46 9.69 -13.43
CA GLU A 132 -6.73 10.04 -12.77
C GLU A 132 -6.56 11.08 -11.66
N ILE A 133 -5.34 11.53 -11.38
CA ILE A 133 -5.02 12.48 -10.30
C ILE A 133 -4.34 13.74 -10.83
N LYS A 134 -4.62 14.89 -10.22
CA LYS A 134 -3.97 16.17 -10.54
C LYS A 134 -2.73 16.43 -9.70
N ASN A 135 -2.73 15.94 -8.48
CA ASN A 135 -1.65 16.18 -7.52
C ASN A 135 -1.64 15.10 -6.44
N LEU A 136 -0.43 14.74 -6.01
CA LEU A 136 -0.16 13.78 -4.94
C LEU A 136 0.77 14.45 -3.93
N GLU A 137 0.28 14.67 -2.71
CA GLU A 137 1.10 15.10 -1.58
C GLU A 137 1.49 13.88 -0.75
N LYS A 138 2.78 13.74 -0.45
CA LYS A 138 3.32 12.63 0.35
C LYS A 138 3.76 13.15 1.72
N LYS A 139 3.52 12.37 2.77
CA LYS A 139 4.01 12.66 4.12
C LYS A 139 5.31 11.91 4.39
N THR A 140 5.94 12.21 5.52
CA THR A 140 7.18 11.57 6.00
C THR A 140 7.07 11.31 7.50
N GLY A 141 7.96 10.47 8.03
CA GLY A 141 8.05 10.16 9.46
C GLY A 141 7.43 8.81 9.83
N ASP A 142 7.22 8.62 11.14
CA ASP A 142 6.66 7.39 11.69
C ASP A 142 5.13 7.35 11.54
N VAL A 143 4.60 6.16 11.31
CA VAL A 143 3.20 5.92 10.96
C VAL A 143 2.60 4.78 11.76
N ILE A 144 1.31 4.89 12.07
CA ILE A 144 0.53 3.85 12.72
C ILE A 144 -0.55 3.36 11.76
N ALA A 145 -0.66 2.04 11.61
CA ALA A 145 -1.65 1.38 10.77
C ALA A 145 -3.08 1.92 11.04
N GLY A 146 -3.79 2.26 9.97
CA GLY A 146 -5.18 2.73 10.02
C GLY A 146 -5.38 4.12 10.64
N LYS A 147 -4.31 4.84 11.03
CA LYS A 147 -4.42 6.12 11.76
C LYS A 147 -3.66 7.26 11.10
N THR A 148 -2.37 7.08 10.82
CA THR A 148 -1.53 8.18 10.33
C THR A 148 -1.74 8.41 8.85
N GLU A 149 -2.03 9.65 8.44
CA GLU A 149 -2.13 10.03 7.02
C GLU A 149 -0.77 9.95 6.32
N ILE A 150 -0.70 9.28 5.17
CA ILE A 150 0.54 9.08 4.40
C ILE A 150 0.52 9.80 3.05
N MET A 151 -0.66 9.99 2.46
CA MET A 151 -0.83 10.66 1.18
C MET A 151 -2.16 11.43 1.11
N GLU A 152 -2.13 12.59 0.45
CA GLU A 152 -3.33 13.33 0.02
C GLU A 152 -3.35 13.42 -1.51
N ILE A 153 -4.47 12.98 -2.11
CA ILE A 153 -4.69 12.93 -3.55
C ILE A 153 -5.72 13.98 -3.92
N LYS A 154 -5.40 14.84 -4.90
CA LYS A 154 -6.36 15.80 -5.48
C LYS A 154 -6.76 15.34 -6.87
N LYS A 155 -8.07 15.20 -7.07
CA LYS A 155 -8.71 14.95 -8.37
C LYS A 155 -9.20 16.25 -9.02
#